data_AF-A0A7V1IK35-F1
#
_entry.id   AF-A0A7V1IK35-F1
#
_cell.length_a   1.000
_cell.length_b   1.000
_cell.length_c   1.000
_cell.angle_alpha   90.00
_cell.angle_beta   90.00
_cell.angle_gamma   90.00
#
_symmetry.space_group_name_H-M   'P 1'
#
loop_
_entity.id
_entity.type
_entity.pdbx_description
1 polymer ?
#
loop_
_entity_poly.entity_id
_entity_poly.type
_entity_poly.pdbx_seq_one_letter_code
_entity_poly.pdbx_strand_id
1 'polypeptide(L)'
;MTPEISERAFEEAIERALLRHGPDACPGDATDVRETSPPYGENPPGGYRRRKPEDYDRALCLLPCDVVDFVLATQPKEWKKLEQHHGAAVREQFLRRLAAEIERRGALDVLRNGIKDMGCKFRLAYFRPASGLNEETRKLHAANLFSVVRQLRYSTKNEKSLDLALFLNGIP
;
A
#
# COMPACT_ATOMS: atom_id res chain seq x y z
N MET A 1 34.00 6.32 -13.59
CA MET A 1 33.37 6.57 -12.29
C MET A 1 33.13 5.24 -11.64
N THR A 2 33.89 4.88 -10.61
CA THR A 2 33.61 3.69 -9.80
C THR A 2 32.26 3.92 -9.11
N PRO A 3 31.28 3.01 -9.22
CA PRO A 3 30.04 3.15 -8.50
C PRO A 3 30.37 3.15 -7.00
N GLU A 4 29.85 4.12 -6.25
CA GLU A 4 29.85 4.04 -4.79
C GLU A 4 28.97 2.85 -4.38
N ILE A 5 29.59 1.72 -4.12
CA ILE A 5 28.91 0.53 -3.59
C ILE A 5 28.70 0.81 -2.10
N SER A 6 27.57 1.44 -1.78
CA SER A 6 27.08 1.65 -0.42
C SER A 6 25.66 1.11 -0.28
N GLU A 7 25.28 0.62 0.90
CA GLU A 7 23.91 0.17 1.20
C GLU A 7 22.89 1.28 0.90
N ARG A 8 23.23 2.52 1.22
CA ARG A 8 22.40 3.70 0.92
C ARG A 8 22.16 3.87 -0.59
N ALA A 9 23.18 3.70 -1.42
CA ALA A 9 23.06 3.79 -2.87
C ALA A 9 22.22 2.62 -3.44
N PHE A 10 22.31 1.44 -2.84
CA PHE A 10 21.50 0.28 -3.22
C PHE A 10 20.02 0.47 -2.87
N GLU A 11 19.70 0.90 -1.64
CA GLU A 11 18.33 1.23 -1.23
C GLU A 11 17.72 2.32 -2.12
N GLU A 12 18.50 3.35 -2.45
CA GLU A 12 18.05 4.43 -3.31
C GLU A 12 17.79 3.95 -4.74
N ALA A 13 18.61 3.02 -5.25
CA ALA A 13 18.36 2.37 -6.53
C ALA A 13 17.06 1.55 -6.52
N ILE A 14 16.78 0.80 -5.45
CA ILE A 14 15.52 0.05 -5.29
C ILE A 14 14.32 0.99 -5.21
N GLU A 15 14.39 2.02 -4.36
CA GLU A 15 13.31 3.00 -4.21
C GLU A 15 13.02 3.67 -5.57
N ARG A 16 14.05 4.15 -6.28
CA ARG A 16 13.88 4.75 -7.61
C ARG A 16 13.25 3.78 -8.61
N ALA A 17 13.64 2.50 -8.59
CA ALA A 17 13.04 1.48 -9.45
C ALA A 17 11.56 1.24 -9.11
N LEU A 18 11.18 1.24 -7.83
CA LEU A 18 9.80 1.04 -7.39
C LEU A 18 8.89 2.24 -7.68
N LEU A 19 9.41 3.46 -7.52
CA LEU A 19 8.68 4.71 -7.80
C LEU A 19 8.52 4.97 -9.30
N ARG A 20 9.23 4.24 -10.16
CA ARG A 20 9.10 4.35 -11.62
C ARG A 20 7.64 4.12 -12.03
N HIS A 21 7.11 4.95 -12.93
CA HIS A 21 5.69 4.96 -13.34
C HIS A 21 4.66 5.31 -12.24
N GLY A 22 5.10 5.64 -11.02
CA GLY A 22 4.27 6.17 -9.95
C GLY A 22 4.17 7.70 -9.98
N PRO A 23 3.30 8.30 -9.15
CA PRO A 23 3.16 9.77 -9.07
C PRO A 23 4.43 10.46 -8.52
N ASP A 24 5.27 9.72 -7.79
CA ASP A 24 6.50 10.22 -7.16
C ASP A 24 7.77 9.87 -7.97
N ALA A 25 7.62 9.50 -9.25
CA ALA A 25 8.76 9.19 -10.10
C ALA A 25 9.70 10.41 -10.24
N CYS A 26 11.02 10.19 -10.12
CA CYS A 26 11.99 11.25 -10.32
C CYS A 26 11.90 11.81 -11.75
N PRO A 27 11.81 13.15 -11.95
CA PRO A 27 11.84 13.74 -13.27
C PRO A 27 13.24 13.57 -13.87
N GLY A 28 13.37 12.74 -14.92
CA GLY A 28 14.63 12.58 -15.67
C GLY A 28 14.96 11.17 -16.18
N ASP A 29 14.18 10.15 -15.83
CA ASP A 29 14.55 8.74 -16.10
C ASP A 29 14.15 8.23 -17.50
N ALA A 30 14.10 9.11 -18.51
CA ALA A 30 13.71 8.78 -19.88
C ALA A 30 14.88 8.27 -20.76
N THR A 31 16.13 8.39 -20.29
CA THR A 31 17.34 8.09 -21.10
C THR A 31 18.40 7.38 -20.27
N ASP A 32 18.11 6.16 -19.82
CA ASP A 32 19.15 5.24 -19.40
C ASP A 32 18.95 3.91 -20.14
N VAL A 33 19.89 3.55 -21.01
CA VAL A 33 19.88 2.29 -21.76
C VAL A 33 20.06 1.17 -20.74
N ARG A 34 18.99 0.45 -20.42
CA ARG A 34 19.02 -0.65 -19.45
C ARG A 34 18.27 -1.86 -20.00
N GLU A 35 18.69 -3.04 -19.56
CA GLU A 35 18.04 -4.31 -19.87
C GLU A 35 16.53 -4.19 -19.62
N THR A 36 15.74 -4.50 -20.64
CA THR A 36 14.29 -4.63 -20.51
C THR A 36 14.03 -5.69 -19.44
N SER A 37 13.44 -5.29 -18.32
CA SER A 37 13.01 -6.23 -17.29
C SER A 37 12.14 -7.31 -17.95
N PRO A 38 12.30 -8.59 -17.59
CA PRO A 38 11.43 -9.63 -18.11
C PRO A 38 9.96 -9.26 -17.82
N PRO A 39 9.03 -9.55 -18.74
CA PRO A 39 7.63 -9.19 -18.55
C PRO A 39 7.05 -9.96 -17.35
N TYR A 40 7.06 -9.34 -16.17
CA TYR A 40 6.32 -9.81 -15.01
C TYR A 40 4.82 -9.46 -15.19
N GLY A 41 4.19 -10.11 -16.16
CA GLY A 41 2.80 -9.84 -16.57
C GLY A 41 2.64 -8.58 -17.44
N GLU A 42 1.39 -8.14 -17.61
CA GLU A 42 1.00 -7.04 -18.51
C GLU A 42 1.29 -5.62 -17.99
N ASN A 43 1.70 -5.46 -16.72
CA ASN A 43 1.96 -4.15 -16.12
C ASN A 43 3.47 -3.91 -16.00
N PRO A 44 3.98 -2.71 -16.33
CA PRO A 44 5.37 -2.38 -16.10
C PRO A 44 5.70 -2.47 -14.61
N PRO A 45 6.87 -3.02 -14.22
CA PRO A 45 7.31 -3.01 -12.84
C PRO A 45 7.43 -1.56 -12.33
N GLY A 46 6.85 -1.27 -11.17
CA GLY A 46 6.81 0.07 -10.58
C GLY A 46 5.41 0.47 -10.12
N GLY A 47 5.16 1.78 -10.01
CA GLY A 47 3.87 2.36 -9.60
C GLY A 47 3.72 2.59 -8.09
N TYR A 48 4.80 2.44 -7.32
CA TYR A 48 4.77 2.66 -5.88
C TYR A 48 4.74 4.17 -5.58
N ARG A 49 4.14 4.50 -4.44
CA ARG A 49 4.15 5.84 -3.87
C ARG A 49 5.18 5.90 -2.76
N ARG A 50 5.90 7.01 -2.69
CA ARG A 50 6.82 7.24 -1.58
C ARG A 50 6.02 7.72 -0.37
N ARG A 51 6.21 7.04 0.75
CA ARG A 51 5.65 7.43 2.05
C ARG A 51 6.77 7.71 3.02
N LYS A 52 6.55 8.67 3.91
CA LYS A 52 7.53 9.02 4.92
C LYS A 52 7.35 8.10 6.14
N PRO A 53 8.40 7.88 6.96
CA PRO A 53 8.28 7.16 8.21
C PRO A 53 7.20 7.73 9.15
N GLU A 54 6.92 9.03 9.04
CA GLU A 54 5.90 9.72 9.84
C GLU A 54 4.47 9.41 9.41
N ASP A 55 4.27 8.95 8.16
CA ASP A 55 2.95 8.54 7.65
C ASP A 55 2.52 7.18 8.23
N TYR A 56 3.46 6.43 8.82
CA TYR A 56 3.22 5.12 9.42
C TYR A 56 2.83 5.22 10.89
N ASP A 57 1.67 4.67 11.21
CA ASP A 57 1.21 4.53 12.59
C ASP A 57 1.80 3.25 13.19
N ARG A 58 2.75 3.43 14.11
CA ARG A 58 3.45 2.32 14.81
C ARG A 58 2.56 1.56 15.80
N ALA A 59 1.47 2.16 16.27
CA ALA A 59 0.56 1.51 17.19
C ALA A 59 -0.43 0.60 16.44
N LEU A 60 -0.86 1.04 15.26
CA LEU A 60 -1.76 0.26 14.40
C LEU A 60 -1.02 -0.64 13.40
N CYS A 61 0.27 -0.40 13.19
CA CYS A 61 1.10 -1.05 12.18
C CYS A 61 0.59 -0.84 10.74
N LEU A 62 0.06 0.34 10.43
CA LEU A 62 -0.58 0.66 9.16
C LEU A 62 -0.11 2.03 8.62
N LEU A 63 -0.36 2.29 7.34
CA LEU A 63 -0.38 3.63 6.76
C LEU A 63 -1.85 4.12 6.72
N PRO A 64 -2.32 4.91 7.72
CA PRO A 64 -3.74 5.20 7.89
C PRO A 64 -4.37 5.95 6.72
N CYS A 65 -3.61 6.84 6.06
CA CYS A 65 -4.09 7.59 4.91
C CYS A 65 -4.34 6.65 3.72
N ASP A 66 -3.39 5.76 3.41
CA ASP A 66 -3.49 4.86 2.25
C ASP A 66 -4.65 3.86 2.40
N VAL A 67 -4.87 3.35 3.62
CA VAL A 67 -6.02 2.49 3.93
C VAL A 67 -7.34 3.21 3.62
N VAL A 68 -7.49 4.43 4.13
CA VAL A 68 -8.74 5.19 4.01
C VAL A 68 -8.96 5.65 2.57
N ASP A 69 -7.92 6.16 1.91
CA ASP A 69 -7.98 6.58 0.51
C ASP A 69 -8.40 5.44 -0.40
N PHE A 70 -7.84 4.24 -0.18
CA PHE A 70 -8.21 3.05 -0.94
C PHE A 70 -9.68 2.66 -0.71
N VAL A 71 -10.15 2.64 0.55
CA VAL A 71 -11.53 2.28 0.86
C VAL A 71 -12.52 3.30 0.31
N LEU A 72 -12.21 4.60 0.40
CA LEU A 72 -13.04 5.66 -0.17
C LEU A 72 -13.10 5.59 -1.70
N ALA A 73 -11.98 5.30 -2.37
CA ALA A 73 -11.92 5.19 -3.81
C ALA A 73 -12.66 3.95 -4.35
N THR A 74 -12.62 2.83 -3.63
CA THR A 74 -13.16 1.56 -4.11
C THR A 74 -14.57 1.26 -3.60
N GLN A 75 -14.89 1.65 -2.37
CA GLN A 75 -16.09 1.23 -1.64
C GLN A 75 -16.80 2.40 -0.93
N PRO A 76 -17.05 3.55 -1.61
CA PRO A 76 -17.63 4.74 -0.97
C PRO A 76 -19.03 4.51 -0.39
N LYS A 77 -19.81 3.60 -1.00
CA LYS A 77 -21.17 3.26 -0.53
C LYS A 77 -21.13 2.55 0.82
N GLU A 78 -20.20 1.63 1.01
CA GLU A 78 -20.04 0.91 2.28
C GLU A 78 -19.44 1.82 3.35
N TRP A 79 -18.49 2.68 2.96
CA TRP A 79 -17.95 3.70 3.86
C TRP A 79 -19.04 4.63 4.41
N LYS A 80 -19.95 5.11 3.54
CA LYS A 80 -21.06 5.97 3.95
C LYS A 80 -22.03 5.29 4.93
N LYS A 81 -22.23 3.97 4.80
CA LYS A 81 -23.03 3.20 5.78
C LYS A 81 -22.31 3.12 7.12
N LEU A 82 -21.00 2.85 7.10
CA LEU A 82 -20.20 2.81 8.32
C LEU A 82 -20.15 4.18 9.02
N GLU A 83 -20.09 5.27 8.26
CA GLU A 83 -20.22 6.65 8.75
C GLU A 83 -21.53 6.89 9.49
N GLN A 84 -22.65 6.30 9.06
CA GLN A 84 -23.92 6.43 9.77
C GLN A 84 -23.90 5.75 11.15
N HIS A 85 -23.07 4.73 11.33
CA HIS A 85 -22.92 4.03 12.61
C HIS A 85 -21.90 4.70 13.54
N HIS A 86 -20.74 5.11 13.03
CA HIS A 86 -19.63 5.63 13.85
C HIS A 86 -19.53 7.16 13.88
N GLY A 87 -20.27 7.87 13.01
CA GLY A 87 -20.23 9.32 12.91
C GLY A 87 -18.82 9.86 12.64
N ALA A 88 -18.44 10.91 13.35
CA ALA A 88 -17.15 11.58 13.17
C ALA A 88 -15.94 10.69 13.48
N ALA A 89 -16.12 9.61 14.24
CA ALA A 89 -15.03 8.70 14.63
C ALA A 89 -14.84 7.52 13.65
N VAL A 90 -15.55 7.49 12.51
CA VAL A 90 -15.52 6.38 11.55
C VAL A 90 -14.10 5.98 11.16
N ARG A 91 -13.22 6.95 10.92
CA ARG A 91 -11.85 6.72 10.47
C ARG A 91 -11.06 5.97 11.52
N GLU A 92 -11.08 6.45 12.75
CA GLU A 92 -10.33 5.86 13.85
C GLU A 92 -10.86 4.47 14.21
N GLN A 93 -12.18 4.31 14.27
CA GLN A 93 -12.82 3.03 14.60
C GLN A 93 -12.54 1.97 13.53
N PHE A 94 -12.63 2.33 12.25
CA PHE A 94 -12.31 1.44 11.15
C PHE A 94 -10.85 0.98 11.20
N LEU A 95 -9.91 1.90 11.42
CA LEU A 95 -8.49 1.58 11.49
C LEU A 95 -8.15 0.69 12.70
N ARG A 96 -8.73 0.97 13.87
CA ARG A 96 -8.60 0.11 15.05
C ARG A 96 -9.17 -1.29 14.80
N ARG A 97 -10.34 -1.38 14.15
CA ARG A 97 -10.95 -2.65 13.78
C ARG A 97 -10.07 -3.43 12.80
N LEU A 98 -9.52 -2.75 11.81
CA LEU A 98 -8.60 -3.34 10.84
C LEU A 98 -7.35 -3.90 11.53
N ALA A 99 -6.68 -3.11 12.37
CA ALA A 99 -5.49 -3.55 13.10
C ALA A 99 -5.80 -4.79 13.96
N ALA A 100 -6.92 -4.80 14.68
CA ALA A 100 -7.34 -5.96 15.48
C ALA A 100 -7.62 -7.22 14.63
N GLU A 101 -8.20 -7.07 13.45
CA GLU A 101 -8.42 -8.21 12.54
C GLU A 101 -7.10 -8.73 11.95
N ILE A 102 -6.14 -7.85 11.68
CA ILE A 102 -4.78 -8.23 11.23
C ILE A 102 -4.06 -8.97 12.34
N GLU A 103 -4.12 -8.50 13.59
CA GLU A 103 -3.51 -9.18 14.74
C GLU A 103 -4.11 -10.57 14.96
N ARG A 104 -5.42 -10.72 14.75
CA ARG A 104 -6.12 -11.99 14.99
C ARG A 104 -5.97 -13.01 13.87
N ARG A 105 -6.00 -12.59 12.60
CA ARG A 105 -6.05 -13.49 11.42
C ARG A 105 -4.79 -13.44 10.55
N GLY A 106 -3.96 -12.42 10.73
CA GLY A 106 -2.81 -12.12 9.87
C GLY A 106 -3.16 -11.21 8.70
N ALA A 107 -2.17 -10.43 8.24
CA ALA A 107 -2.31 -9.47 7.16
C ALA A 107 -2.77 -10.13 5.84
N LEU A 108 -2.22 -11.31 5.51
CA LEU A 108 -2.54 -12.02 4.27
C LEU A 108 -4.00 -12.49 4.23
N ASP A 109 -4.55 -12.98 5.35
CA ASP A 109 -5.96 -13.37 5.42
C ASP A 109 -6.87 -12.15 5.25
N VAL A 110 -6.53 -11.06 5.92
CA VAL A 110 -7.27 -9.79 5.84
C VAL A 110 -7.24 -9.20 4.43
N LEU A 111 -6.12 -9.27 3.72
CA LEU A 111 -6.04 -8.85 2.32
C LEU A 111 -6.88 -9.71 1.38
N ARG A 112 -6.96 -11.04 1.63
CA ARG A 112 -7.73 -11.98 0.80
C ARG A 112 -9.24 -11.93 1.06
N ASN A 113 -9.63 -11.91 2.33
CA ASN A 113 -11.01 -12.09 2.76
C ASN A 113 -11.69 -10.77 3.14
N GLY A 114 -10.89 -9.73 3.42
CA GLY A 114 -11.37 -8.45 3.93
C GLY A 114 -11.76 -8.50 5.41
N ILE A 115 -12.45 -7.44 5.83
CA ILE A 115 -13.01 -7.31 7.18
C ILE A 115 -14.51 -7.02 7.12
N LYS A 116 -15.19 -7.29 8.22
CA LYS A 116 -16.60 -6.93 8.41
C LYS A 116 -16.71 -6.03 9.64
N ASP A 117 -17.46 -4.95 9.51
CA ASP A 117 -17.72 -4.01 10.58
C ASP A 117 -19.17 -3.49 10.49
N MET A 118 -19.91 -3.56 11.61
CA MET A 118 -21.32 -3.16 11.70
C MET A 118 -22.20 -3.58 10.50
N GLY A 119 -22.02 -4.80 10.00
CA GLY A 119 -22.76 -5.34 8.85
C GLY A 119 -22.20 -4.95 7.48
N CYS A 120 -21.30 -3.98 7.40
CA CYS A 120 -20.58 -3.59 6.18
C CYS A 120 -19.38 -4.51 5.94
N LYS A 121 -19.14 -4.93 4.70
CA LYS A 121 -17.99 -5.77 4.32
C LYS A 121 -17.02 -4.95 3.47
N PHE A 122 -15.77 -4.87 3.91
CA PHE A 122 -14.71 -4.14 3.23
C PHE A 122 -13.66 -5.10 2.70
N ARG A 123 -13.38 -5.02 1.40
CA ARG A 123 -12.21 -5.63 0.77
C ARG A 123 -11.03 -4.69 0.88
N LEU A 124 -9.86 -5.23 1.15
CA LEU A 124 -8.63 -4.45 1.36
C LEU A 124 -7.58 -4.67 0.27
N ALA A 125 -7.88 -5.52 -0.71
CA ALA A 125 -7.16 -5.64 -1.95
C ALA A 125 -8.08 -6.22 -3.03
N TYR A 126 -7.85 -5.83 -4.28
CA TYR A 126 -8.47 -6.48 -5.44
C TYR A 126 -7.41 -7.18 -6.25
N PHE A 127 -7.49 -8.50 -6.35
CA PHE A 127 -6.53 -9.30 -7.12
C PHE A 127 -6.87 -9.30 -8.61
N ARG A 128 -5.86 -9.59 -9.43
CA ARG A 128 -6.01 -9.64 -10.88
C ARG A 128 -7.11 -10.66 -11.23
N PRO A 129 -8.12 -10.28 -12.03
CA PRO A 129 -9.12 -11.23 -12.48
C PRO A 129 -8.49 -12.23 -13.44
N ALA A 130 -8.85 -13.52 -13.30
CA ALA A 130 -8.37 -14.58 -14.20
C ALA A 130 -8.86 -14.40 -15.65
N SER A 131 -9.92 -13.62 -15.86
CA SER A 131 -10.50 -13.33 -17.16
C SER A 131 -10.61 -11.83 -17.38
N GLY A 132 -10.28 -11.38 -18.59
CA GLY A 132 -10.31 -9.97 -18.99
C GLY A 132 -11.69 -9.36 -19.19
N LEU A 133 -12.76 -10.15 -19.04
CA LEU A 133 -14.13 -9.77 -19.35
C LEU A 133 -14.76 -8.77 -18.36
N ASN A 134 -14.22 -8.62 -17.15
CA ASN A 134 -14.80 -7.74 -16.15
C ASN A 134 -14.00 -6.44 -15.99
N GLU A 135 -14.41 -5.40 -16.74
CA GLU A 135 -13.80 -4.06 -16.70
C GLU A 135 -13.87 -3.42 -15.31
N GLU A 136 -14.94 -3.66 -14.55
CA GLU A 136 -15.07 -3.12 -13.19
C GLU A 136 -14.01 -3.71 -12.26
N THR A 137 -13.81 -5.03 -12.32
CA THR A 137 -12.76 -5.69 -11.53
C THR A 137 -11.36 -5.20 -11.94
N ARG A 138 -11.14 -4.91 -13.22
CA ARG A 138 -9.88 -4.30 -13.69
C ARG A 138 -9.65 -2.91 -13.11
N LYS A 139 -10.68 -2.05 -13.08
CA LYS A 139 -10.60 -0.72 -12.47
C LYS A 139 -10.31 -0.80 -10.97
N LEU A 140 -10.97 -1.71 -10.27
CA LEU A 140 -10.75 -1.94 -8.83
C LEU A 140 -9.34 -2.48 -8.54
N HIS A 141 -8.83 -3.38 -9.37
CA HIS A 141 -7.44 -3.84 -9.28
C HIS A 141 -6.43 -2.70 -9.52
N ALA A 142 -6.69 -1.84 -10.51
CA ALA A 142 -5.85 -0.67 -10.79
C ALA A 142 -5.90 0.39 -9.68
N ALA A 143 -6.93 0.36 -8.83
CA ALA A 143 -7.06 1.26 -7.68
C ALA A 143 -6.21 0.81 -6.47
N ASN A 144 -5.57 -0.36 -6.50
CA ASN A 144 -4.65 -0.76 -5.44
C ASN A 144 -3.48 0.21 -5.36
N LEU A 145 -3.21 0.67 -4.14
CA LEU A 145 -2.11 1.55 -3.80
C LEU A 145 -0.93 0.72 -3.32
N PHE A 146 0.19 0.83 -4.00
CA PHE A 146 1.44 0.28 -3.55
C PHE A 146 2.29 1.41 -2.99
N SER A 147 2.81 1.25 -1.78
CA SER A 147 3.59 2.29 -1.10
C SER A 147 4.90 1.72 -0.60
N VAL A 148 5.95 2.54 -0.60
CA VAL A 148 7.26 2.21 -0.05
C VAL A 148 7.63 3.22 1.02
N VAL A 149 8.12 2.73 2.16
CA VAL A 149 8.67 3.54 3.25
C VAL A 149 10.09 3.07 3.51
N ARG A 150 11.04 4.00 3.56
CA ARG A 150 12.42 3.73 3.95
C ARG A 150 12.65 4.04 5.42
N GLN A 151 13.60 3.34 6.05
CA GLN A 151 14.00 3.58 7.44
C GLN A 151 12.79 3.57 8.40
N LEU A 152 11.90 2.59 8.21
CA LEU A 152 10.63 2.45 8.93
C LEU A 152 10.87 2.03 10.37
N ARG A 153 10.53 2.89 11.33
CA ARG A 153 10.55 2.54 12.75
C ARG A 153 9.28 1.79 13.12
N TYR A 154 9.41 0.50 13.39
CA TYR A 154 8.27 -0.42 13.52
C TYR A 154 7.73 -0.58 14.94
N SER A 155 8.42 -0.05 15.96
CA SER A 155 8.04 -0.22 17.36
C SER A 155 7.80 1.10 18.06
N THR A 156 6.87 1.10 19.01
CA THR A 156 6.70 2.16 20.02
C THR A 156 7.62 1.97 21.22
N LYS A 157 8.24 0.79 21.37
CA LYS A 157 9.09 0.42 22.51
C LYS A 157 10.58 0.60 22.23
N ASN A 158 10.97 0.73 20.97
CA ASN A 158 12.35 0.92 20.55
C ASN A 158 12.42 1.73 19.24
N GLU A 159 13.60 2.27 18.94
CA GLU A 159 13.85 3.06 17.74
C GLU A 159 14.53 2.24 16.63
N LYS A 160 14.34 0.90 16.61
CA LYS A 160 14.86 0.08 15.53
C LYS A 160 14.10 0.38 14.25
N SER A 161 14.84 0.57 13.15
CA SER A 161 14.28 0.77 11.82
C SER A 161 14.47 -0.47 10.95
N LEU A 162 13.53 -0.66 10.02
CA LEU A 162 13.70 -1.49 8.83
C LEU A 162 14.18 -0.58 7.70
N ASP A 163 15.13 -1.06 6.89
CA ASP A 163 15.70 -0.25 5.81
C ASP A 163 14.66 0.13 4.75
N LEU A 164 13.79 -0.82 4.41
CA LEU A 164 12.71 -0.63 3.45
C LEU A 164 11.52 -1.52 3.81
N ALA A 165 10.31 -0.95 3.71
CA ALA A 165 9.05 -1.66 3.88
C ALA A 165 8.09 -1.34 2.73
N LEU A 166 7.44 -2.37 2.22
CA LEU A 166 6.41 -2.26 1.18
C LEU A 166 5.04 -2.40 1.82
N PHE A 167 4.08 -1.68 1.28
CA PHE A 167 2.70 -1.70 1.74
C PHE A 167 1.76 -1.84 0.56
N LEU A 168 0.70 -2.63 0.75
CA LEU A 168 -0.44 -2.73 -0.16
C LEU A 168 -1.66 -2.13 0.53
N ASN A 169 -2.21 -1.06 -0.05
CA ASN A 169 -3.36 -0.33 0.49
C ASN A 169 -3.16 0.06 1.97
N GLY A 170 -1.92 0.39 2.33
CA GLY A 170 -1.50 0.76 3.68
C GLY A 170 -1.33 -0.39 4.69
N ILE A 171 -1.42 -1.64 4.24
CA ILE A 171 -1.14 -2.85 5.03
C ILE A 171 0.24 -3.39 4.65
N PRO A 172 1.12 -3.70 5.63
CA PRO A 172 2.45 -4.27 5.37
C PRO A 172 2.39 -5.72 4.87
#